data_AF-A0A9W8MIK0-F1
#
_entry.id   AF-A0A9W8MIK0-F1
#
_cell.length_a   1.000
_cell.length_b   1.000
_cell.length_c   1.000
_cell.angle_alpha   90.00
_cell.angle_beta   90.00
_cell.angle_gamma   90.00
#
_symmetry.space_group_name_H-M   'P 1'
#
loop_
_entity.id
_entity.type
_entity.pdbx_description
1 polymer ?
#
loop_
_entity_poly.entity_id
_entity_poly.type
_entity_poly.pdbx_seq_one_letter_code
_entity_poly.pdbx_strand_id
1 'polypeptide(L)'
;MRFSATLLYCLSFGVAVTFALPTLVSRSYDLAERNTGLDLEEFIDEVSARAPMEWSRDLEFQERQLEDDFLYSRAPLPKSTKKAIGEALDVIAGRTLAFTWGVSYSKAHDSNTSQLGGYKPGGRRDSQGAQLYWVGIFTANSRTKDISGSALIEASFATEPDTATAVAALRTALQNA
;
A
#
# COMPACT_ATOMS: atom_id res chain seq x y z
N MET A 1 -4.80 -42.15 41.31
CA MET A 1 -4.85 -41.49 42.63
C MET A 1 -3.72 -40.43 42.62
N ARG A 2 -4.04 -39.14 42.41
CA ARG A 2 -4.11 -38.05 43.43
C ARG A 2 -2.69 -37.68 43.97
N PHE A 3 -2.13 -36.46 43.97
CA PHE A 3 -2.55 -35.04 43.91
C PHE A 3 -1.36 -34.18 43.38
N SER A 4 -1.56 -33.18 42.50
CA SER A 4 -1.65 -31.72 42.74
C SER A 4 -0.53 -31.04 43.54
N ALA A 5 0.16 -30.08 42.92
CA ALA A 5 0.70 -28.89 43.58
C ALA A 5 0.50 -27.66 42.66
N THR A 6 -0.56 -26.93 42.97
CA THR A 6 -0.96 -25.63 42.46
C THR A 6 -0.07 -24.55 43.05
N LEU A 7 0.36 -23.55 42.28
CA LEU A 7 0.75 -22.26 42.84
C LEU A 7 0.08 -21.14 42.05
N LEU A 8 -1.13 -20.87 42.52
CA LEU A 8 -1.92 -19.68 42.29
C LEU A 8 -1.35 -18.60 43.22
N TYR A 9 -0.95 -17.44 42.70
CA TYR A 9 -0.86 -16.23 43.53
C TYR A 9 -1.78 -15.18 42.93
N CYS A 10 -2.87 -14.94 43.63
CA CYS A 10 -3.88 -13.98 43.27
C CYS A 10 -3.59 -12.60 43.90
N LEU A 11 -4.10 -11.59 43.19
CA LEU A 11 -4.87 -10.46 43.69
C LEU A 11 -4.16 -9.17 44.14
N SER A 12 -4.51 -8.13 43.37
CA SER A 12 -5.00 -6.81 43.78
C SER A 12 -4.01 -5.81 44.36
N PHE A 13 -3.85 -4.67 43.67
CA PHE A 13 -4.41 -3.38 44.12
C PHE A 13 -4.51 -2.44 42.92
N GLY A 14 -5.72 -1.93 42.66
CA GLY A 14 -5.93 -0.81 41.75
C GLY A 14 -5.53 0.50 42.41
N VAL A 15 -4.97 1.42 41.63
CA VAL A 15 -5.00 2.86 41.89
C VAL A 15 -5.17 3.57 40.55
N ALA A 16 -6.30 4.25 40.40
CA ALA A 16 -6.56 5.22 39.36
C ALA A 16 -5.62 6.42 39.55
N VAL A 17 -5.00 6.90 38.47
CA VAL A 17 -4.38 8.24 38.43
C VAL A 17 -5.05 9.01 37.32
N THR A 18 -5.98 9.87 37.71
CA THR A 18 -6.61 10.89 36.86
C THR A 18 -5.97 12.24 37.18
N PHE A 19 -5.98 13.13 36.18
CA PHE A 19 -5.59 14.56 36.14
C PHE A 19 -4.09 14.82 35.89
N ALA A 20 -3.67 15.71 34.98
CA ALA A 20 -4.29 16.98 34.59
C ALA A 20 -4.05 17.38 33.12
N LEU A 21 -5.06 18.05 32.55
CA LEU A 21 -4.96 18.92 31.36
C LEU A 21 -4.13 20.17 31.66
N PRO A 22 -3.34 20.70 30.72
CA PRO A 22 -3.01 22.11 30.70
C PRO A 22 -3.94 22.85 29.74
N THR A 23 -4.86 23.63 30.28
CA THR A 23 -5.55 24.70 29.57
C THR A 23 -4.75 26.01 29.67
N LEU A 24 -4.73 26.73 28.54
CA LEU A 24 -4.55 28.17 28.34
C LEU A 24 -3.16 28.79 28.57
N VAL A 25 -2.68 29.55 27.59
CA VAL A 25 -2.66 31.03 27.62
C VAL A 25 -2.35 31.58 26.22
N SER A 26 -3.17 32.55 25.83
CA SER A 26 -3.05 33.38 24.64
C SER A 26 -1.82 34.31 24.71
N ARG A 27 -1.06 34.46 23.62
CA ARG A 27 -0.21 35.63 23.39
C ARG A 27 -0.35 36.08 21.95
N SER A 28 -1.14 37.14 21.79
CA SER A 28 -1.13 38.05 20.66
C SER A 28 0.28 38.57 20.42
N TYR A 29 0.80 38.43 19.20
CA TYR A 29 1.93 39.22 18.74
C TYR A 29 1.38 40.46 18.05
N ASP A 30 1.34 41.53 18.84
CA ASP A 30 1.35 42.90 18.36
C ASP A 30 2.80 43.20 17.92
N LEU A 31 2.98 43.55 16.65
CA LEU A 31 4.19 44.20 16.17
C LEU A 31 3.78 45.23 15.12
N ALA A 32 3.01 46.21 15.59
CA ALA A 32 2.96 47.50 14.94
C ALA A 32 4.34 48.18 15.01
N GLU A 33 4.61 48.93 13.94
CA GLU A 33 5.61 49.99 13.81
C GLU A 33 7.07 49.59 13.49
N ARG A 34 7.40 49.64 12.20
CA ARG A 34 8.22 50.77 11.68
C ARG A 34 7.82 51.15 10.25
N ASN A 35 7.23 52.35 10.16
CA ASN A 35 7.13 53.17 8.96
C ASN A 35 8.53 53.54 8.45
N THR A 36 8.73 53.42 7.13
CA THR A 36 9.50 54.37 6.30
C THR A 36 9.04 54.18 4.85
N GLY A 37 8.13 55.02 4.36
CA GLY A 37 8.33 55.92 3.20
C GLY A 37 7.85 55.27 1.90
N LEU A 38 6.68 55.67 1.34
CA LEU A 38 6.55 56.68 0.26
C LEU A 38 7.64 56.48 -0.82
N ASP A 39 7.36 56.14 -2.08
CA ASP A 39 6.43 56.84 -2.97
C ASP A 39 6.23 56.10 -4.31
N LEU A 40 5.11 56.41 -4.97
CA LEU A 40 4.84 56.51 -6.42
C LEU A 40 4.83 55.28 -7.37
N GLU A 41 3.63 55.10 -7.94
CA GLU A 41 3.28 54.93 -9.37
C GLU A 41 3.64 53.62 -10.09
N GLU A 42 2.61 52.82 -10.38
CA GLU A 42 2.01 52.83 -11.72
C GLU A 42 0.67 52.07 -11.73
N PHE A 43 -0.37 52.80 -12.15
CA PHE A 43 -1.48 52.36 -12.99
C PHE A 43 -1.91 50.88 -12.95
N ILE A 44 -3.05 50.62 -12.31
CA ILE A 44 -4.00 49.64 -12.84
C ILE A 44 -5.38 50.30 -12.84
N ASP A 45 -5.68 50.95 -13.96
CA ASP A 45 -7.05 51.32 -14.30
C ASP A 45 -7.68 50.14 -15.06
N GLU A 46 -8.82 49.73 -14.52
CA GLU A 46 -10.02 49.20 -15.19
C GLU A 46 -9.87 48.09 -16.26
N VAL A 47 -10.53 46.95 -16.03
CA VAL A 47 -11.79 46.60 -16.72
C VAL A 47 -12.21 45.18 -16.31
N SER A 48 -13.36 45.14 -15.65
CA SER A 48 -14.27 44.01 -15.54
C SER A 48 -14.59 43.42 -16.91
N ALA A 49 -14.42 42.10 -17.09
CA ALA A 49 -15.39 41.18 -17.74
C ALA A 49 -14.72 39.99 -18.46
N ARG A 50 -14.83 38.77 -17.88
CA ARG A 50 -15.29 37.56 -18.60
C ARG A 50 -15.46 36.41 -17.59
N ALA A 51 -16.62 35.77 -17.61
CA ALA A 51 -17.04 34.63 -16.78
C ALA A 51 -16.33 33.30 -17.20
N PRO A 52 -16.85 32.11 -16.83
CA PRO A 52 -16.75 31.39 -15.55
C PRO A 52 -16.06 30.00 -15.70
N MET A 53 -15.76 29.33 -14.57
CA MET A 53 -15.58 27.87 -14.43
C MET A 53 -14.79 27.10 -15.51
N GLU A 54 -13.49 26.90 -15.29
CA GLU A 54 -12.77 25.71 -15.79
C GLU A 54 -12.63 24.68 -14.65
N TRP A 55 -13.74 24.01 -14.29
CA TRP A 55 -13.76 22.92 -13.31
C TRP A 55 -14.43 21.66 -13.89
N SER A 56 -14.30 21.44 -15.20
CA SER A 56 -15.03 20.36 -15.89
C SER A 56 -14.16 19.47 -16.79
N ARG A 57 -12.84 19.61 -16.80
CA ARG A 57 -11.96 18.78 -17.64
C ARG A 57 -11.17 17.71 -16.91
N ASP A 58 -10.91 17.88 -15.61
CA ASP A 58 -10.10 16.93 -14.85
C ASP A 58 -10.92 15.79 -14.23
N LEU A 59 -12.21 16.00 -13.95
CA LEU A 59 -13.10 14.95 -13.45
C LEU A 59 -13.47 13.92 -14.52
N GLU A 60 -13.65 14.36 -15.77
CA GLU A 60 -14.03 13.47 -16.88
C GLU A 60 -12.89 12.50 -17.27
N PHE A 61 -11.63 12.85 -16.96
CA PHE A 61 -10.47 11.99 -17.16
C PHE A 61 -10.30 10.98 -16.01
N GLN A 62 -10.74 11.35 -14.80
CA GLN A 62 -10.75 10.45 -13.65
C GLN A 62 -11.90 9.44 -13.71
N GLU A 63 -13.08 9.84 -14.17
CA GLU A 63 -14.22 8.93 -14.36
C GLU A 63 -13.96 7.91 -15.49
N ARG A 64 -13.36 8.33 -16.61
CA ARG A 64 -13.00 7.38 -17.68
C ARG A 64 -11.98 6.31 -17.27
N GLN A 65 -11.06 6.60 -16.35
CA GLN A 65 -10.15 5.58 -15.84
C GLN A 65 -10.83 4.59 -14.88
N LEU A 66 -11.87 5.03 -14.17
CA LEU A 66 -12.64 4.15 -13.29
C LEU A 66 -13.61 3.26 -14.06
N GLU A 67 -14.19 3.72 -15.16
CA GLU A 67 -15.12 2.95 -15.96
C GLU A 67 -14.45 1.89 -16.86
N ASP A 68 -13.23 2.18 -17.36
CA ASP A 68 -12.50 1.22 -18.21
C ASP A 68 -11.95 0.01 -17.44
N ASP A 69 -11.71 0.13 -16.13
CA ASP A 69 -11.25 -0.99 -15.30
C ASP A 69 -12.36 -2.04 -15.04
N PHE A 70 -13.64 -1.69 -15.27
CA PHE A 70 -14.78 -2.59 -15.13
C PHE A 70 -15.22 -3.27 -16.43
N LEU A 71 -14.84 -2.74 -17.61
CA LEU A 71 -15.34 -3.23 -18.90
C LEU A 71 -14.37 -4.12 -19.67
N TYR A 72 -13.08 -4.11 -19.33
CA TYR A 72 -12.11 -5.03 -19.93
C TYR A 72 -11.63 -6.05 -18.90
N SER A 73 -12.13 -7.29 -19.01
CA SER A 73 -11.42 -8.45 -18.45
C SER A 73 -9.94 -8.30 -18.82
N ARG A 74 -9.05 -8.25 -17.82
CA ARG A 74 -7.60 -8.09 -18.01
C ARG A 74 -7.17 -8.90 -19.23
N ALA A 75 -6.67 -8.22 -20.26
CA ALA A 75 -6.25 -8.90 -21.47
C ALA A 75 -5.27 -10.02 -21.10
N PRO A 76 -5.39 -11.22 -21.71
CA PRO A 76 -4.53 -12.34 -21.37
C PRO A 76 -3.05 -11.95 -21.43
N LEU A 77 -2.26 -12.42 -20.45
CA LEU A 77 -0.83 -12.12 -20.39
C LEU A 77 -0.13 -12.62 -21.66
N PRO A 78 0.76 -11.81 -22.27
CA PRO A 78 1.56 -12.24 -23.41
C PRO A 78 2.35 -13.50 -23.11
N LYS A 79 2.48 -14.40 -24.10
CA LYS A 79 3.20 -15.69 -23.93
C LYS A 79 4.63 -15.53 -23.42
N SER A 80 5.33 -14.47 -23.85
CA SER A 80 6.67 -14.11 -23.37
C SER A 80 6.67 -13.76 -21.88
N THR A 81 5.72 -12.92 -21.45
CA THR A 81 5.53 -12.57 -20.03
C THR A 81 5.20 -13.78 -19.19
N LYS A 82 4.29 -14.65 -19.66
CA LYS A 82 3.96 -15.90 -18.95
C LYS A 82 5.19 -16.79 -18.76
N LYS A 83 6.00 -16.95 -19.81
CA LYS A 83 7.25 -17.72 -19.74
C LYS A 83 8.21 -17.12 -18.71
N ALA A 84 8.43 -15.80 -18.75
CA ALA A 84 9.35 -15.12 -17.83
C ALA A 84 8.90 -15.18 -16.36
N ILE A 85 7.59 -15.07 -16.10
CA ILE A 85 7.04 -15.29 -14.76
C ILE A 85 7.22 -16.76 -14.33
N GLY A 86 7.03 -17.72 -15.24
CA GLY A 86 7.28 -19.14 -14.97
C GLY A 86 8.72 -19.41 -14.53
N GLU A 87 9.70 -18.85 -15.23
CA GLU A 87 11.12 -18.93 -14.86
C GLU A 87 11.40 -18.28 -13.50
N ALA A 88 10.78 -17.12 -13.21
CA ALA A 88 10.89 -16.50 -11.89
C ALA A 88 10.29 -17.40 -10.78
N LEU A 89 9.17 -18.08 -11.04
CA LEU A 89 8.56 -19.03 -10.10
C LEU A 89 9.43 -20.28 -9.90
N ASP A 90 10.18 -20.74 -10.91
CA ASP A 90 11.15 -21.83 -10.76
C ASP A 90 12.27 -21.42 -9.79
N VAL A 91 12.76 -20.18 -9.92
CA VAL A 91 13.79 -19.64 -9.01
C VAL A 91 13.26 -19.46 -7.59
N ILE A 92 12.00 -19.05 -7.42
CA ILE A 92 11.35 -18.91 -6.11
C ILE A 92 11.14 -20.29 -5.46
N ALA A 93 10.76 -21.31 -6.22
CA ALA A 93 10.53 -22.67 -5.70
C ALA A 93 11.76 -23.27 -5.00
N GLY A 94 12.96 -22.89 -5.43
CA GLY A 94 14.22 -23.31 -4.81
C GLY A 94 14.63 -22.51 -3.56
N ARG A 95 13.75 -21.66 -3.03
CA ARG A 95 14.05 -20.74 -1.91
C ARG A 95 13.00 -20.82 -0.82
N THR A 96 13.38 -20.33 0.36
CA THR A 96 12.45 -19.97 1.42
C THR A 96 12.25 -18.47 1.38
N LEU A 97 11.05 -18.03 1.01
CA LEU A 97 10.67 -16.62 1.08
C LEU A 97 9.93 -16.34 2.39
N ALA A 98 10.25 -15.23 3.04
CA ALA A 98 9.43 -14.70 4.13
C ALA A 98 8.53 -13.59 3.60
N PHE A 99 7.22 -13.83 3.63
CA PHE A 99 6.21 -12.85 3.24
C PHE A 99 5.88 -11.93 4.41
N THR A 100 5.51 -10.69 4.08
CA THR A 100 5.10 -9.69 5.06
C THR A 100 3.60 -9.47 4.95
N TRP A 101 2.89 -9.62 6.06
CA TRP A 101 1.43 -9.60 6.11
C TRP A 101 0.91 -8.25 6.62
N GLY A 102 0.83 -7.28 5.71
CA GLY A 102 0.17 -6.00 5.94
C GLY A 102 -1.13 -5.87 5.15
N VAL A 103 -1.86 -4.77 5.37
CA VAL A 103 -3.08 -4.45 4.62
C VAL A 103 -2.78 -4.19 3.13
N SER A 104 -1.59 -3.65 2.86
CA SER A 104 -1.06 -3.41 1.52
C SER A 104 -0.01 -4.45 1.14
N TYR A 105 0.13 -4.69 -0.17
CA TYR A 105 1.20 -5.54 -0.67
C TYR A 105 2.57 -5.03 -0.23
N SER A 106 3.38 -5.96 0.26
CA SER A 106 4.77 -5.75 0.62
C SER A 106 5.62 -6.81 -0.06
N LYS A 107 6.81 -6.44 -0.54
CA LYS A 107 7.73 -7.41 -1.15
C LYS A 107 8.07 -8.51 -0.16
N ALA A 108 8.17 -9.74 -0.63
CA ALA A 108 8.72 -10.82 0.18
C ALA A 108 10.21 -10.57 0.44
N HIS A 109 10.68 -10.92 1.63
CA HIS A 109 12.09 -10.92 1.98
C HIS A 109 12.83 -12.01 1.19
N ASP A 110 14.14 -11.85 1.04
CA ASP A 110 15.03 -12.76 0.28
C ASP A 110 14.69 -12.94 -1.21
N SER A 111 13.96 -11.98 -1.78
CA SER A 111 13.50 -11.96 -3.18
C SER A 111 14.43 -11.19 -4.14
N ASN A 112 15.72 -11.55 -4.25
CA ASN A 112 16.67 -10.79 -5.07
C ASN A 112 16.23 -10.67 -6.56
N THR A 113 15.94 -9.44 -7.02
CA THR A 113 15.31 -9.15 -8.33
C THR A 113 16.12 -9.61 -9.53
N SER A 114 17.45 -9.59 -9.42
CA SER A 114 18.34 -9.93 -10.54
C SER A 114 18.17 -11.38 -10.99
N GLN A 115 17.90 -12.28 -10.05
CA GLN A 115 17.67 -13.70 -10.32
C GLN A 115 16.23 -13.98 -10.75
N LEU A 116 15.34 -13.02 -10.54
CA LEU A 116 13.91 -13.10 -10.84
C LEU A 116 13.54 -12.33 -12.12
N GLY A 117 14.52 -11.91 -12.94
CA GLY A 117 14.25 -11.25 -14.22
C GLY A 117 13.46 -9.94 -14.11
N GLY A 118 13.55 -9.24 -12.97
CA GLY A 118 12.78 -8.02 -12.72
C GLY A 118 11.38 -8.26 -12.14
N TYR A 119 11.04 -9.48 -11.74
CA TYR A 119 9.83 -9.79 -11.01
C TYR A 119 10.04 -9.83 -9.49
N LYS A 120 8.97 -9.58 -8.74
CA LYS A 120 8.95 -9.55 -7.28
C LYS A 120 7.75 -10.29 -6.72
N PRO A 121 7.96 -11.30 -5.85
CA PRO A 121 6.90 -11.82 -5.02
C PRO A 121 6.53 -10.80 -3.93
N GLY A 122 5.24 -10.69 -3.63
CA GLY A 122 4.72 -9.85 -2.56
C GLY A 122 3.56 -10.52 -1.84
N GLY A 123 3.40 -10.16 -0.56
CA GLY A 123 2.33 -10.63 0.31
C GLY A 123 1.49 -9.49 0.85
N ARG A 124 0.21 -9.74 1.08
CA ARG A 124 -0.69 -8.91 1.92
C ARG A 124 -1.69 -9.80 2.63
N ARG A 125 -2.39 -9.24 3.62
CA ARG A 125 -3.49 -9.89 4.31
C ARG A 125 -4.67 -8.94 4.38
N ASP A 126 -5.86 -9.44 4.07
CA ASP A 126 -7.07 -8.64 4.19
C ASP A 126 -7.32 -8.28 5.66
N SER A 127 -7.64 -7.00 5.90
CA SER A 127 -7.97 -6.48 7.24
C SER A 127 -9.44 -6.67 7.61
N GLN A 128 -10.29 -6.99 6.63
CA GLN A 128 -11.74 -7.15 6.79
C GLN A 128 -12.21 -8.41 6.04
N GLY A 129 -13.35 -8.97 6.44
CA GLY A 129 -13.88 -10.20 5.86
C GLY A 129 -13.16 -11.46 6.34
N ALA A 130 -12.92 -12.42 5.44
CA ALA A 130 -12.31 -13.73 5.75
C ALA A 130 -10.81 -13.67 6.11
N GLN A 131 -10.21 -12.47 6.12
CA GLN A 131 -8.80 -12.23 6.48
C GLN A 131 -7.81 -13.08 5.67
N LEU A 132 -8.08 -13.22 4.36
CA LEU A 132 -7.30 -14.05 3.47
C LEU A 132 -5.87 -13.50 3.34
N TYR A 133 -4.94 -14.44 3.21
CA TYR A 133 -3.57 -14.18 2.82
C TYR A 133 -3.51 -14.13 1.30
N TRP A 134 -2.91 -13.08 0.75
CA TRP A 134 -2.76 -12.91 -0.69
C TRP A 134 -1.28 -12.90 -1.03
N VAL A 135 -0.91 -13.68 -2.03
CA VAL A 135 0.43 -13.70 -2.60
C VAL A 135 0.32 -13.33 -4.08
N GLY A 136 1.19 -12.44 -4.54
CA GLY A 136 1.22 -12.01 -5.94
C GLY A 136 2.63 -11.88 -6.50
N ILE A 137 2.71 -11.87 -7.84
CA ILE A 137 3.92 -11.50 -8.59
C ILE A 137 3.74 -10.12 -9.20
N PHE A 138 4.72 -9.26 -8.99
CA PHE A 138 4.75 -7.87 -9.43
C PHE A 138 5.95 -7.61 -10.31
N THR A 139 5.93 -6.50 -11.03
CA THR A 139 7.16 -5.95 -11.60
C THR A 139 7.96 -5.24 -10.50
N ALA A 140 9.29 -5.27 -10.63
CA ALA A 140 10.17 -4.52 -9.74
C ALA A 140 10.28 -3.07 -10.22
N ASN A 141 10.19 -2.12 -9.29
CA ASN A 141 10.63 -0.76 -9.54
C ASN A 141 12.15 -0.76 -9.81
N SER A 142 12.57 -0.20 -10.95
CA SER A 142 13.98 -0.23 -11.37
C SER A 142 14.91 0.57 -10.44
N ARG A 143 14.39 1.59 -9.76
CA ARG A 143 15.13 2.47 -8.84
C ARG A 143 15.13 1.94 -7.41
N THR A 144 13.96 1.63 -6.86
CA THR A 144 13.83 1.24 -5.44
C THR A 144 13.93 -0.27 -5.20
N LYS A 145 13.79 -1.08 -6.26
CA LYS A 145 13.71 -2.54 -6.19
C LYS A 145 12.54 -3.06 -5.35
N ASP A 146 11.53 -2.23 -5.11
CA ASP A 146 10.26 -2.62 -4.49
C ASP A 146 9.26 -3.13 -5.55
N ILE A 147 8.11 -3.61 -5.08
CA ILE A 147 6.98 -3.94 -5.95
C ILE A 147 6.46 -2.67 -6.67
N SER A 148 5.98 -2.84 -7.89
CA SER A 148 5.41 -1.75 -8.68
C SER A 148 4.18 -2.23 -9.46
N GLY A 149 3.17 -1.35 -9.51
CA GLY A 149 1.89 -1.61 -10.16
C GLY A 149 1.05 -2.67 -9.45
N SER A 150 0.02 -3.14 -10.16
CA SER A 150 -0.85 -4.22 -9.69
C SER A 150 -0.20 -5.59 -9.89
N ALA A 151 -0.64 -6.60 -9.13
CA ALA A 151 -0.16 -7.96 -9.29
C ALA A 151 -0.44 -8.46 -10.72
N LEU A 152 0.55 -9.05 -11.39
CA LEU A 152 0.40 -9.68 -12.70
C LEU A 152 -0.37 -11.00 -12.59
N ILE A 153 -0.08 -11.74 -11.52
CA ILE A 153 -0.81 -12.92 -11.07
C ILE A 153 -0.89 -12.90 -9.55
N GLU A 154 -1.96 -13.43 -8.99
CA GLU A 154 -2.14 -13.54 -7.54
C GLU A 154 -2.95 -14.78 -7.16
N ALA A 155 -2.78 -15.22 -5.92
CA ALA A 155 -3.51 -16.31 -5.31
C ALA A 155 -3.84 -15.95 -3.85
N SER A 156 -4.99 -16.41 -3.38
CA SER A 156 -5.45 -16.23 -2.01
C SER A 156 -5.50 -17.53 -1.23
N PHE A 157 -5.33 -17.42 0.09
CA PHE A 157 -5.24 -18.54 1.02
C PHE A 157 -5.98 -18.21 2.31
N ALA A 158 -6.66 -19.20 2.88
CA ALA A 158 -7.35 -19.06 4.17
C ALA A 158 -6.38 -19.07 5.36
N THR A 159 -5.21 -19.69 5.19
CA THR A 159 -4.13 -19.75 6.18
C THR A 159 -2.83 -19.27 5.54
N GLU A 160 -1.87 -18.89 6.37
CA GLU A 160 -0.55 -18.48 5.89
C GLU A 160 0.11 -19.61 5.09
N PRO A 161 0.41 -19.40 3.78
CA PRO A 161 1.04 -20.41 2.95
C PRO A 161 2.55 -20.43 3.16
N ASP A 162 3.16 -21.61 3.05
CA ASP A 162 4.60 -21.70 2.84
C ASP A 162 4.98 -21.32 1.38
N THR A 163 6.28 -21.21 1.11
CA THR A 163 6.75 -20.82 -0.24
C THR A 163 6.34 -21.81 -1.32
N ALA A 164 6.37 -23.12 -1.04
CA ALA A 164 6.02 -24.16 -2.02
C ALA A 164 4.54 -24.10 -2.40
N THR A 165 3.66 -23.95 -1.41
CA THR A 165 2.21 -23.81 -1.57
C THR A 165 1.87 -22.53 -2.32
N ALA A 166 2.53 -21.42 -1.98
CA ALA A 166 2.36 -20.15 -2.67
C ALA A 166 2.75 -20.26 -4.16
N VAL A 167 3.90 -20.86 -4.47
CA VAL A 167 4.36 -21.05 -5.85
C VAL A 167 3.41 -21.95 -6.64
N ALA A 168 2.94 -23.05 -6.04
CA ALA A 168 2.01 -23.96 -6.71
C ALA A 168 0.72 -23.24 -7.12
N ALA A 169 0.12 -22.46 -6.22
CA ALA A 169 -1.09 -21.70 -6.52
C ALA A 169 -0.83 -20.59 -7.57
N LEU A 170 0.32 -19.90 -7.50
CA LEU A 170 0.70 -18.90 -8.49
C LEU A 170 0.91 -19.51 -9.88
N ARG A 171 1.40 -20.75 -9.99
CA ARG A 171 1.48 -21.44 -11.29
C ARG A 171 0.11 -21.72 -11.87
N THR A 172 -0.85 -22.12 -11.04
CA THR A 172 -2.24 -22.26 -11.48
C THR A 172 -2.81 -20.92 -11.94
N ALA A 173 -2.58 -19.85 -11.19
CA ALA A 173 -2.98 -18.51 -11.59
C ALA A 173 -2.36 -18.10 -12.94
N LEU A 174 -1.08 -18.40 -13.16
CA LEU A 174 -0.36 -18.10 -14.40
C LEU A 174 -0.91 -18.82 -15.64
N GLN A 175 -1.39 -20.05 -15.46
CA GLN A 175 -2.02 -20.81 -16.55
C GLN A 175 -3.35 -20.17 -16.98
N ASN A 176 -4.08 -19.61 -16.03
CA ASN A 176 -5.39 -18.99 -16.24
C ASN A 176 -5.35 -17.50 -16.62
N ALA A 177 -4.19 -16.85 -16.47
CA ALA A 177 -3.98 -15.42 -16.73
C ALA A 177 -3.79 -15.09 -18.21
#